data_AF-A0A1M5UUU7-F1
#
_entry.id   AF-A0A1M5UUU7-F1
#
_cell.length_a   1.000
_cell.length_b   1.000
_cell.length_c   1.000
_cell.angle_alpha   90.00
_cell.angle_beta   90.00
_cell.angle_gamma   90.00
#
_symmetry.space_group_name_H-M   'P 1'
#
loop_
_entity.id
_entity.type
_entity.pdbx_description
1 polymer ?
#
loop_
_entity_poly.entity_id
_entity_poly.type
_entity_poly.pdbx_seq_one_letter_code
_entity_poly.pdbx_strand_id
1 'polypeptide(L)'
;MILYHGSNCEIEKIDFTMCKPYKDFGQSFYLTTLLTQAREMARKVADRFGGGPIVNAFEFDDSNLLTLKVKKFEQPNRERAEVSKTEQSIRFQI
;
A
#
# COMPACT_ATOMS: atom_id res chain seq x y z
N MET A 1 -0.75 12.25 -8.59
CA MET A 1 -0.67 12.49 -7.13
C MET A 1 0.58 11.81 -6.53
N ILE A 2 1.02 12.22 -5.33
CA ILE A 2 2.10 11.53 -4.61
C ILE A 2 1.48 10.55 -3.61
N LEU A 3 2.05 9.35 -3.54
CA LEU A 3 1.64 8.30 -2.63
C LEU A 3 2.81 7.81 -1.79
N TYR A 4 2.51 7.52 -0.53
CA TYR A 4 3.50 7.21 0.47
C TYR A 4 3.36 5.77 0.98
N HIS A 5 4.50 5.13 1.23
CA HIS A 5 4.60 3.83 1.89
C HIS A 5 5.54 3.93 3.09
N GLY A 6 5.08 3.49 4.27
CA GLY A 6 5.92 3.40 5.45
C GLY A 6 6.59 2.04 5.58
N SER A 7 7.93 2.02 5.55
CA SER A 7 8.77 0.83 5.64
C SER A 7 9.93 1.03 6.61
N ASN A 8 10.79 0.03 6.76
CA ASN A 8 12.11 0.14 7.40
C ASN A 8 13.27 0.07 6.39
N CYS A 9 12.97 0.13 5.09
CA CYS A 9 13.94 0.13 4.00
C CYS A 9 13.51 1.09 2.87
N GLU A 10 14.48 1.51 2.07
CA GLU A 10 14.24 2.21 0.81
C GLU A 10 13.73 1.24 -0.25
N ILE A 11 12.76 1.69 -1.04
CA ILE A 11 12.08 0.92 -2.08
C ILE A 11 12.04 1.79 -3.33
N GLU A 12 13.01 1.61 -4.22
CA GLU A 12 13.06 2.30 -5.51
C GLU A 12 12.03 1.74 -6.49
N LYS A 13 11.84 0.42 -6.49
CA LYS A 13 10.90 -0.28 -7.36
C LYS A 13 10.06 -1.25 -6.53
N ILE A 14 8.75 -1.21 -6.73
CA ILE A 14 7.81 -2.12 -6.08
C ILE A 14 8.01 -3.51 -6.66
N ASP A 15 8.56 -4.41 -5.86
CA ASP A 15 8.63 -5.84 -6.15
C ASP A 15 7.60 -6.58 -5.30
N PHE A 16 6.55 -7.08 -5.94
CA PHE A 16 5.51 -7.82 -5.24
C PHE A 16 6.05 -9.11 -4.62
N THR A 17 7.07 -9.77 -5.19
CA THR A 17 7.63 -11.01 -4.63
C THR A 17 8.17 -10.85 -3.21
N MET A 18 8.59 -9.63 -2.87
CA MET A 18 9.08 -9.23 -1.54
C MET A 18 7.94 -8.95 -0.54
N CYS A 19 6.70 -8.81 -1.02
CA CYS A 19 5.54 -8.62 -0.16
C CYS A 19 5.13 -9.95 0.48
N LYS A 20 4.69 -9.89 1.75
CA LYS A 20 4.32 -11.11 2.49
C LYS A 20 3.21 -11.89 1.76
N PRO A 21 3.41 -13.19 1.52
CA PRO A 21 2.36 -14.02 0.95
C PRO A 21 1.20 -14.18 1.95
N TYR A 22 -0.01 -14.34 1.42
CA TYR A 22 -1.26 -14.57 2.17
C TYR A 22 -1.70 -13.42 3.08
N LYS A 23 -1.23 -12.19 2.84
CA LYS A 23 -1.90 -10.98 3.36
C LYS A 23 -3.15 -10.64 2.52
N ASP A 24 -3.91 -9.62 2.91
CA ASP A 24 -5.07 -9.16 2.12
C ASP A 24 -4.66 -9.08 0.64
N PHE A 25 -5.43 -9.73 -0.25
CA PHE A 25 -5.17 -9.81 -1.71
C PHE A 25 -4.01 -10.72 -2.16
N GLY A 26 -3.58 -11.67 -1.34
CA GLY A 26 -2.53 -12.64 -1.67
C GLY A 26 -1.13 -12.07 -1.51
N GLN A 27 -0.79 -11.03 -2.27
CA GLN A 27 0.50 -10.34 -2.21
C GLN A 27 0.29 -8.86 -2.61
N SER A 28 0.37 -7.95 -1.64
CA SER A 28 -0.07 -6.56 -1.80
C SER A 28 0.92 -5.54 -1.22
N PHE A 29 0.90 -4.34 -1.80
CA PHE A 29 1.70 -3.19 -1.39
C PHE A 29 0.76 -2.01 -1.06
N TYR A 30 0.93 -1.42 0.12
CA TYR A 30 0.00 -0.41 0.64
C TYR A 30 0.56 1.00 0.44
N LEU A 31 -0.27 1.86 -0.16
CA LEU A 31 0.04 3.26 -0.45
C LEU A 31 -1.06 4.17 0.14
N THR A 32 -0.65 5.33 0.64
CA THR A 32 -1.56 6.35 1.19
C THR A 32 -1.18 7.74 0.71
N THR A 33 -2.15 8.63 0.53
CA THR A 33 -1.91 10.06 0.28
C THR A 33 -1.52 10.81 1.56
N LEU A 34 -1.76 10.22 2.73
CA LEU A 34 -1.51 10.84 4.03
C LEU A 34 -0.09 10.55 4.52
N LEU A 35 0.79 11.55 4.40
CA LEU A 35 2.18 11.45 4.86
C LEU A 35 2.30 11.09 6.35
N THR A 36 1.42 11.63 7.20
CA THR A 36 1.39 11.33 8.64
C THR A 36 1.13 9.84 8.90
N GLN A 37 0.20 9.24 8.16
CA GLN A 37 -0.11 7.83 8.27
C GLN A 37 1.07 6.96 7.82
N ALA A 38 1.74 7.34 6.73
CA ALA A 38 2.93 6.63 6.27
C ALA A 38 4.09 6.70 7.28
N ARG A 39 4.30 7.85 7.92
CA ARG A 39 5.30 8.02 8.99
C ARG A 39 5.02 7.13 10.19
N GLU A 40 3.78 7.09 10.67
CA GLU A 40 3.39 6.20 11.77
C GLU A 40 3.56 4.73 11.40
N MET A 41 3.28 4.37 10.14
CA MET A 41 3.51 3.01 9.67
C MET A 41 5.01 2.67 9.62
N ALA A 42 5.84 3.56 9.09
CA ALA A 42 7.30 3.39 9.04
C ALA A 42 7.88 3.16 10.44
N ARG A 43 7.46 3.97 11.43
CA ARG A 43 7.85 3.81 12.82
C ARG A 43 7.45 2.43 13.36
N LYS A 44 6.19 2.02 13.17
CA LYS A 44 5.71 0.70 13.60
C LYS A 44 6.45 -0.46 12.93
N VAL A 45 6.84 -0.33 11.66
CA VAL A 45 7.61 -1.36 10.95
C VAL A 45 9.03 -1.44 11.51
N ALA A 46 9.71 -0.31 11.68
CA ALA A 46 11.04 -0.24 12.29
C ALA A 46 11.04 -0.78 13.73
N ASP A 47 10.06 -0.40 14.54
CA ASP A 47 9.90 -0.90 15.92
C ASP A 47 9.73 -2.43 15.96
N ARG A 48 9.03 -3.01 14.97
CA ARG A 48 8.72 -4.45 14.94
C ARG A 48 9.84 -5.29 14.35
N PHE A 49 10.53 -4.80 13.31
CA PHE A 49 11.47 -5.59 12.51
C PHE A 49 12.91 -5.06 12.59
N GLY A 50 13.16 -4.01 13.37
CA GLY A 50 14.44 -3.31 13.42
C GLY A 50 14.67 -2.40 12.22
N GLY A 51 15.80 -1.69 12.24
CA GLY A 51 16.15 -0.68 11.24
C GLY A 51 15.61 0.72 11.56
N GLY A 52 15.73 1.63 10.60
CA GLY A 52 15.23 3.00 10.72
C GLY A 52 13.87 3.17 10.02
N PRO A 53 12.98 4.05 10.52
CA PRO A 53 11.72 4.34 9.84
C PRO A 53 11.98 5.10 8.54
N ILE A 54 11.50 4.56 7.41
CA ILE A 54 11.64 5.16 6.08
C ILE A 54 10.27 5.32 5.44
N VAL A 55 10.02 6.50 4.85
CA VAL A 55 8.83 6.77 4.05
C VAL A 55 9.24 6.87 2.60
N ASN A 56 8.77 5.92 1.79
CA ASN A 56 8.97 5.90 0.35
C ASN A 56 7.84 6.69 -0.32
N ALA A 57 8.18 7.55 -1.27
CA ALA A 57 7.23 8.37 -2.02
C ALA A 57 7.25 7.95 -3.50
N PHE A 58 6.06 7.76 -4.07
CA PHE A 58 5.87 7.36 -5.45
C PHE A 58 4.99 8.38 -6.16
N GLU A 59 5.43 8.84 -7.32
CA GLU A 59 4.57 9.60 -8.22
C GLU A 59 3.60 8.64 -8.92
N PHE A 60 2.32 8.95 -8.80
CA PHE A 60 1.25 8.18 -9.40
C PHE A 60 0.44 9.07 -10.34
N ASP A 61 0.47 8.77 -11.63
CA ASP A 61 -0.39 9.42 -12.61
C ASP A 61 -1.75 8.72 -12.66
N ASP A 62 -2.82 9.47 -12.38
CA ASP A 62 -4.19 8.97 -12.37
C ASP A 62 -4.64 8.48 -13.75
N SER A 63 -3.99 8.92 -14.82
CA SER A 63 -4.19 8.43 -16.19
C SER A 63 -3.91 6.92 -16.29
N ASN A 64 -3.02 6.38 -15.45
CA ASN A 64 -2.69 4.96 -15.41
C ASN A 64 -3.79 4.09 -14.78
N LEU A 65 -4.77 4.68 -14.09
CA LEU A 65 -5.91 3.94 -13.51
C LEU A 65 -6.72 3.19 -14.56
N LEU A 66 -6.70 3.63 -15.82
CA LEU A 66 -7.38 2.96 -16.94
C LEU A 66 -6.72 1.64 -17.34
N THR A 67 -5.42 1.48 -17.05
CA THR A 67 -4.64 0.27 -17.37
C THR A 67 -4.53 -0.70 -16.19
N LEU A 68 -4.83 -0.24 -14.99
CA LEU A 68 -4.74 -1.03 -13.77
C LEU A 68 -6.09 -1.62 -13.40
N LYS A 69 -6.10 -2.86 -12.89
CA LYS A 69 -7.28 -3.42 -12.22
C LYS A 69 -7.49 -2.73 -10.87
N VAL A 70 -8.18 -1.60 -10.89
CA VAL A 70 -8.44 -0.78 -9.71
C VAL A 70 -9.85 -1.05 -9.21
N LYS A 71 -9.98 -1.48 -7.95
CA LYS A 71 -11.27 -1.54 -7.26
C LYS A 71 -11.38 -0.36 -6.29
N LYS A 72 -12.15 0.66 -6.67
CA LYS A 72 -12.44 1.83 -5.83
C LYS A 72 -13.64 1.54 -4.94
N PHE A 73 -13.59 1.98 -3.68
CA PHE A 73 -14.72 1.93 -2.75
C PHE A 73 -15.00 3.36 -2.31
N GLU A 74 -16.18 3.88 -2.64
CA GLU A 74 -16.54 5.26 -2.29
C GLU A 74 -16.89 5.41 -0.80
N GLN A 75 -17.28 4.33 -0.12
CA GLN A 75 -17.64 4.34 1.30
C GLN A 75 -17.18 3.04 1.98
N PRO A 76 -16.97 3.06 3.32
CA PRO A 76 -16.79 1.84 4.10
C PRO A 76 -18.08 1.02 4.08
N ASN A 77 -18.23 0.09 3.11
CA ASN A 77 -19.38 -0.81 3.01
C ASN A 77 -19.00 -2.26 3.37
N ARG A 78 -19.97 -3.16 3.58
CA ARG A 78 -19.72 -4.58 3.87
C ARG A 78 -18.88 -5.28 2.79
N GLU A 79 -19.05 -4.90 1.54
CA GLU A 79 -18.30 -5.44 0.40
C GLU A 79 -16.79 -5.20 0.54
N ARG A 80 -16.37 -4.07 1.15
CA ARG A 80 -14.96 -3.77 1.45
C ARG A 80 -14.30 -4.82 2.36
N ALA A 81 -15.07 -5.46 3.25
CA ALA A 81 -14.59 -6.51 4.14
C ALA A 81 -14.46 -7.87 3.42
N GLU A 82 -15.36 -8.16 2.47
CA GLU A 82 -15.45 -9.45 1.77
C GLU A 82 -14.46 -9.57 0.61
N VAL A 83 -14.14 -8.46 -0.07
CA VAL A 83 -13.19 -8.44 -1.21
C VAL A 83 -11.76 -8.82 -0.79
N SER A 84 -11.44 -8.84 0.51
CA SER A 84 -10.14 -9.24 1.09
C SER A 84 -9.61 -10.61 0.62
N LYS A 85 -10.44 -11.44 -0.04
CA LYS A 85 -10.16 -12.86 -0.28
C LYS A 85 -9.72 -13.28 -1.69
N THR A 86 -9.72 -12.43 -2.73
CA THR A 86 -9.71 -13.00 -4.10
C THR A 86 -8.78 -12.47 -5.20
N GLU A 87 -8.19 -11.27 -5.18
CA GLU A 87 -7.36 -10.84 -6.34
C GLU A 87 -6.22 -9.88 -5.98
N GLN A 88 -5.04 -10.10 -6.58
CA GLN A 88 -3.85 -9.23 -6.53
C GLN A 88 -4.24 -7.80 -6.94
N SER A 89 -4.33 -6.90 -5.97
CA SER A 89 -4.76 -5.51 -6.20
C SER A 89 -3.92 -4.55 -5.35
N ILE A 90 -3.50 -3.45 -5.98
CA ILE A 90 -2.84 -2.32 -5.33
C ILE A 90 -3.94 -1.52 -4.62
N ARG A 91 -3.91 -1.44 -3.29
CA ARG A 91 -4.86 -0.60 -2.55
C ARG A 91 -4.31 0.79 -2.35
N PHE A 92 -4.97 1.74 -2.99
CA PHE A 92 -4.91 3.16 -2.68
C PHE A 92 -5.88 3.41 -1.54
N GLN A 93 -5.38 3.89 -0.40
CA GLN A 93 -6.24 4.34 0.68
C GLN A 93 -6.71 5.76 0.36
N ILE A 94 -7.96 5.88 -0.10
CA ILE A 94 -8.75 7.12 -0.06
C ILE A 94 -9.55 7.10 1.24
#